data_AF-A0A0R3RBV2-F1
#
_entry.id   AF-A0A0R3RBV2-F1
#
_cell.length_a   1.000
_cell.length_b   1.000
_cell.length_c   1.000
_cell.angle_alpha   90.00
_cell.angle_beta   90.00
_cell.angle_gamma   90.00
#
_symmetry.space_group_name_H-M   'P 1'
#
loop_
_entity.id
_entity.type
_entity.pdbx_description
1 polymer ?
#
loop_
_entity_poly.entity_id
_entity_poly.type
_entity_poly.pdbx_seq_one_letter_code
_entity_poly.pdbx_strand_id
1 'polypeptide(L)' 'MEARDFLLNPDINQLEELVLPKWTAVPSILYALSILTTTGYLSAVPMTKFGQFIAIVYGLVGIPLMVLAAVDIGR' A
#
# COMPACT_ATOMS: atom_id res chain seq x y z
N MET A 1 -15.05 -23.34 28.86
CA MET A 1 -14.03 -22.74 27.96
C MET A 1 -14.14 -23.49 26.66
N GLU A 2 -15.10 -23.11 25.81
CA GLU A 2 -15.30 -23.79 24.53
C GLU A 2 -14.11 -23.47 23.63
N ALA A 3 -13.32 -24.50 23.31
CA ALA A 3 -12.31 -24.42 22.27
C ALA A 3 -13.07 -24.20 20.96
N ARG A 4 -12.99 -23.00 20.41
CA ARG A 4 -13.44 -22.75 19.05
C ARG A 4 -12.56 -23.60 18.13
N ASP A 5 -13.14 -24.63 17.53
CA ASP A 5 -12.49 -25.43 16.51
C ASP A 5 -12.12 -24.50 15.35
N PHE A 6 -10.82 -24.20 15.26
CA PHE A 6 -10.26 -23.44 14.16
C PHE A 6 -10.36 -24.36 12.94
N LEU A 7 -11.40 -24.18 12.12
CA LEU A 7 -11.62 -24.99 10.92
C LEU A 7 -10.43 -24.81 9.99
N LEU A 8 -9.57 -25.83 9.94
CA LEU A 8 -8.33 -25.88 9.14
C LEU A 8 -8.64 -26.15 7.65
N ASN A 9 -9.78 -25.65 7.16
CA ASN A 9 -10.16 -25.65 5.76
C ASN A 9 -10.47 -24.22 5.35
N PRO A 10 -9.44 -23.38 5.13
CA PRO A 10 -9.66 -22.05 4.60
C PRO A 10 -10.20 -22.19 3.18
N ASP A 11 -11.37 -21.63 2.92
CA ASP A 11 -11.85 -21.48 1.56
C ASP A 11 -10.84 -20.64 0.77
N ILE A 12 -10.21 -21.25 -0.24
CA ILE A 12 -9.12 -20.65 -1.02
C ILE A 12 -9.53 -19.29 -1.59
N ASN A 13 -10.80 -19.14 -1.96
CA ASN A 13 -11.38 -17.88 -2.45
C ASN A 13 -11.33 -16.75 -1.40
N GLN A 14 -11.51 -17.06 -0.11
CA GLN A 14 -11.43 -16.05 0.97
C GLN A 14 -9.97 -15.64 1.23
N LEU A 15 -9.03 -16.57 1.12
CA LEU A 15 -7.61 -16.25 1.17
C LEU A 15 -7.20 -15.35 0.00
N GLU A 16 -7.71 -15.64 -1.19
CA GLU A 16 -7.45 -14.83 -2.37
C GLU A 16 -8.03 -13.41 -2.20
N GLU A 17 -9.23 -13.26 -1.66
CA GLU A 17 -9.81 -11.94 -1.37
C GLU A 17 -9.04 -11.15 -0.29
N LEU A 18 -8.46 -11.83 0.70
CA LEU A 18 -7.65 -11.22 1.75
C LEU A 18 -6.22 -10.87 1.30
N VAL A 19 -5.66 -11.64 0.37
CA VAL A 19 -4.26 -11.49 -0.09
C VAL A 19 -4.17 -10.63 -1.35
N LEU A 20 -5.21 -10.60 -2.19
CA LEU A 20 -5.20 -9.80 -3.41
C LEU A 20 -5.34 -8.30 -3.09
N PRO A 21 -4.44 -7.45 -3.62
CA PRO A 21 -4.57 -6.01 -3.49
C PRO A 21 -5.81 -5.52 -4.25
N LYS A 22 -6.89 -5.26 -3.51
CA LYS A 22 -8.05 -4.54 -4.00
C LYS A 22 -7.69 -3.06 -4.16
N TRP A 23 -7.67 -2.57 -5.40
CA TRP A 23 -7.49 -1.14 -5.71
C TRP A 23 -8.76 -0.33 -5.42
N THR A 24 -9.12 -0.22 -4.15
CA THR A 24 -10.16 0.70 -3.67
C THR A 24 -9.53 2.02 -3.20
N ALA A 25 -10.34 3.04 -2.93
CA ALA A 25 -9.85 4.39 -2.62
C ALA A 25 -8.86 4.42 -1.43
N VAL A 26 -9.19 3.72 -0.34
CA VAL A 26 -8.38 3.68 0.88
C VAL A 26 -6.98 3.08 0.64
N PRO A 27 -6.83 1.82 0.17
CA PRO A 27 -5.52 1.22 -0.09
C PRO A 27 -4.72 1.96 -1.18
N SER A 28 -5.38 2.63 -2.13
CA SER A 28 -4.69 3.46 -3.13
C SER A 28 -4.03 4.71 -2.51
N ILE A 29 -4.72 5.36 -1.57
CA ILE A 29 -4.16 6.49 -0.81
C ILE A 29 -3.01 6.02 0.09
N LEU A 30 -3.17 4.89 0.77
CA LEU A 30 -2.12 4.30 1.60
C LEU A 30 -0.89 3.92 0.77
N TYR A 31 -1.09 3.38 -0.44
CA TYR A 31 -0.01 3.13 -1.39
C TYR A 31 0.73 4.43 -1.76
N ALA A 32 -0.01 5.48 -2.16
CA ALA A 32 0.58 6.78 -2.48
C ALA A 32 1.34 7.37 -1.29
N LEU A 33 0.78 7.31 -0.08
CA LEU A 33 1.44 7.76 1.14
C LEU A 33 2.73 6.98 1.41
N SER A 34 2.72 5.66 1.19
CA SER A 34 3.91 4.80 1.40
C SER A 34 5.06 5.12 0.45
N ILE A 35 4.78 5.63 -0.75
CA ILE A 35 5.78 6.15 -1.67
C ILE A 35 6.35 7.47 -1.13
N LEU A 36 5.48 8.38 -0.66
CA LEU A 36 5.91 9.66 -0.10
C LEU A 36 6.82 9.47 1.11
N THR A 37 6.42 8.61 2.05
CA THR A 37 7.17 8.33 3.29
C THR A 37 8.37 7.42 3.07
N THR A 38 8.63 6.97 1.85
CA THR A 38 9.66 5.97 1.49
C THR A 38 9.54 4.64 2.25
N THR A 39 8.36 4.35 2.82
CA THR A 39 8.11 3.10 3.56
C THR A 39 8.03 1.89 2.62
N GLY A 40 7.38 2.07 1.46
CA GLY A 40 7.32 1.05 0.40
C GLY A 40 6.66 -0.27 0.79
N TYR A 41 5.32 -0.33 0.87
CA TYR A 41 4.62 -1.59 1.08
C TYR A 41 4.53 -2.42 -0.23
N LEU A 42 5.04 -3.65 -0.22
CA LEU A 42 5.00 -4.55 -1.40
C LEU A 42 3.61 -5.16 -1.68
N SER A 43 2.64 -4.95 -0.79
CA SER A 43 1.33 -5.62 -0.90
C SER A 43 0.49 -5.15 -2.10
N ALA A 44 0.68 -3.92 -2.56
CA ALA A 44 -0.09 -3.33 -3.66
C ALA A 44 0.85 -2.60 -4.63
N VAL A 45 1.29 -3.28 -5.69
CA VAL A 45 2.18 -2.72 -6.71
C VAL A 45 1.45 -2.65 -8.05
N PRO A 46 1.55 -1.54 -8.79
CA PRO A 46 0.97 -1.45 -10.13
C PRO A 46 1.63 -2.48 -11.06
N MET A 47 0.85 -3.43 -11.55
CA MET A 47 1.31 -4.43 -12.52
C MET A 47 1.42 -3.87 -13.95
N THR A 48 0.84 -2.69 -14.20
CA THR A 48 0.85 -2.05 -15.51
C THR A 48 2.10 -1.19 -15.71
N LYS A 49 2.71 -1.24 -16.90
CA LYS A 49 3.91 -0.43 -17.23
C LYS A 49 3.66 1.07 -17.07
N PHE A 50 2.47 1.53 -17.44
CA PHE A 50 2.07 2.92 -17.28
C PHE A 50 1.91 3.32 -15.80
N GLY A 51 1.28 2.47 -14.97
CA GLY A 51 1.15 2.73 -13.54
C GLY A 51 2.50 2.76 -12.82
N GLN A 52 3.44 1.90 -13.23
CA GLN A 52 4.81 1.92 -12.72
C GLN A 52 5.53 3.23 -13.07
N PHE A 53 5.39 3.72 -14.31
CA PHE A 53 5.98 5.00 -14.70
C PHE A 53 5.44 6.17 -13.88
N ILE A 54 4.12 6.22 -13.66
CA ILE A 54 3.49 7.24 -12.81
C ILE A 54 4.02 7.14 -11.37
N ALA A 55 4.11 5.93 -10.81
CA ALA A 55 4.61 5.73 -9.45
C ALA A 55 6.06 6.22 -9.29
N ILE A 56 6.91 6.01 -10.31
CA ILE A 56 8.30 6.52 -10.32
C ILE A 56 8.32 8.05 -10.32
N VAL A 57 7.59 8.69 -11.22
CA VAL A 57 7.51 10.17 -11.30
C VAL A 57 6.95 10.75 -10.00
N TYR A 58 5.93 10.11 -9.45
CA TYR A 58 5.33 10.50 -8.18
C TYR A 58 6.31 10.39 -7.01
N GLY A 59 7.12 9.33 -6.94
CA GLY A 59 8.18 9.20 -5.93
C GLY A 59 9.27 10.27 -6.08
N LEU A 60 9.72 10.55 -7.30
CA LEU A 60 10.76 11.55 -7.57
C LEU A 60 10.37 12.96 -7.12
N VAL A 61 9.10 13.34 -7.27
CA VAL A 61 8.60 14.67 -6.86
C VAL A 61 8.11 14.66 -5.41
N GLY A 62 7.50 13.57 -4.97
CA GLY A 62 6.85 13.47 -3.66
C GLY A 62 7.82 13.39 -2.48
N ILE A 63 8.90 12.63 -2.60
CA ILE A 63 9.93 12.50 -1.55
C ILE A 63 10.56 13.86 -1.20
N PRO A 64 11.06 14.67 -2.16
CA PRO A 64 11.65 15.97 -1.83
C PRO A 64 10.62 16.95 -1.26
N LEU A 65 9.37 16.94 -1.75
CA LEU A 65 8.29 17.76 -1.17
C LEU A 65 7.96 17.36 0.27
N MET A 66 7.97 16.06 0.57
CA MET A 66 7.72 15.58 1.93
C MET A 66 8.83 15.98 2.89
N VAL A 67 10.09 15.96 2.46
CA VAL A 67 11.23 16.44 3.25
C VAL A 67 11.11 17.94 3.54
N LEU A 68 10.70 18.75 2.56
CA LEU A 68 10.44 20.18 2.78
C LEU A 68 9.30 20.42 3.76
N ALA A 69 8.18 19.72 3.60
CA ALA A 69 7.05 19.82 4.52
C ALA A 69 7.42 19.39 5.95
N ALA A 70 8.24 18.36 6.10
CA ALA A 70 8.73 17.93 7.41
C ALA A 70 9.66 18.96 8.06
N VAL A 71 10.48 19.66 7.26
CA VAL A 71 11.33 20.78 7.74
C VAL A 71 10.48 21.96 8.21
N ASP A 72 9.40 22.27 7.51
CA ASP A 72 8.49 23.36 7.90
C ASP A 72 7.64 23.03 9.14
N ILE A 73 7.24 21.76 9.31
CA ILE A 73 6.50 21.32 10.50
C ILE A 73 7.35 21.32 11.78
N GLY A 74 8.67 21.23 11.63
CA GLY A 74 9.63 21.24 12.72
C GLY A 74 10.06 22.65 13.17
N ARG A 75 9.63 23.70 12.46
CA ARG A 75 9.78 25.11 12.88
C ARG A 75 8.62 25.54 13.76
#